data_AF-A0A6A5SBP4-F1
#
_entry.id   AF-A0A6A5SBP4-F1
#
_cell.length_a   1.000
_cell.length_b   1.000
_cell.length_c   1.000
_cell.angle_alpha   90.00
_cell.angle_beta   90.00
_cell.angle_gamma   90.00
#
_symmetry.space_group_name_H-M   'P 1'
#
loop_
_entity.id
_entity.type
_entity.pdbx_description
1 polymer ?
#
loop_
_entity_poly.entity_id
_entity_poly.type
_entity_poly.pdbx_seq_one_letter_code
_entity_poly.pdbx_strand_id
1 'polypeptide(L)'
;MASETPASPTLDPQLYEEWDDEDDLRWKNPLNALINNTQTPREAAQSIDNLLRADTSERLQKLVEYANSHDMATEERESGDWGDLPPPNAGAMAEQLLRWYARVCTAFSPYSEGQNRLIELLEELKDLPRWMAPDGRPDEDGNVTESEFWRFGRSWIGLEDAFRRYHVEVKPGYYRDAAAHNRWRNFQHTMARLTAGDLIYCAPWNALQDILPSSEPKPDAKRSLEFDIVAAAQWVGWPDECRYVYQECMKKETTTHPHYWEPFSKQNWARWKKEFGLVVESELYDDQTKNVARQALERMKNTEEEFDEECSVGSNSD
;
A
#
# COMPACT_ATOMS: atom_id res chain seq x y z
N MET A 1 26.19 -8.32 -3.88
CA MET A 1 26.77 -7.10 -4.48
C MET A 1 25.63 -6.27 -5.02
N ALA A 2 25.41 -5.08 -4.47
CA ALA A 2 24.34 -4.19 -4.91
C ALA A 2 24.65 -3.74 -6.35
N SER A 3 23.82 -4.16 -7.31
CA SER A 3 23.81 -3.59 -8.65
C SER A 3 23.54 -2.09 -8.49
N GLU A 4 24.51 -1.25 -8.87
CA GLU A 4 24.36 0.20 -8.92
C GLU A 4 23.23 0.55 -9.91
N THR A 5 22.02 0.58 -9.36
CA THR A 5 20.86 1.10 -10.06
C THR A 5 21.09 2.61 -10.13
N PRO A 6 21.05 3.24 -11.31
CA PRO A 6 21.28 4.68 -11.40
C PRO A 6 20.34 5.40 -10.45
N ALA A 7 20.89 6.38 -9.71
CA ALA A 7 20.13 7.21 -8.80
C ALA A 7 18.92 7.76 -9.55
N SER A 8 17.74 7.28 -9.17
CA SER A 8 16.53 7.66 -9.86
C SER A 8 16.25 9.14 -9.59
N PRO A 9 15.69 9.86 -10.58
CA PRO A 9 15.41 11.28 -10.41
C PRO A 9 14.53 11.49 -9.18
N THR A 10 14.84 12.52 -8.39
CA THR A 10 13.98 12.95 -7.29
C THR A 10 12.65 13.40 -7.89
N LEU A 11 11.60 12.63 -7.64
CA LEU A 11 10.26 12.96 -8.08
C LEU A 11 9.59 13.83 -7.01
N ASP A 12 8.75 14.76 -7.45
CA ASP A 12 7.88 15.52 -6.55
C ASP A 12 6.94 14.54 -5.80
N PRO A 13 6.89 14.56 -4.46
CA PRO A 13 5.91 13.81 -3.66
C PRO A 13 4.46 14.09 -4.03
N GLN A 14 4.16 15.24 -4.63
CA GLN A 14 2.81 15.69 -4.97
C GLN A 14 1.86 15.65 -3.76
N LEU A 15 2.37 15.97 -2.57
CA LEU A 15 1.59 15.95 -1.34
C LEU A 15 0.49 17.02 -1.35
N TYR A 16 0.82 18.20 -1.87
CA TYR A 16 -0.07 19.37 -1.86
C TYR A 16 -0.81 19.55 -3.19
N GLU A 17 -2.03 20.05 -3.10
CA GLU A 17 -2.88 20.41 -4.23
C GLU A 17 -3.22 21.91 -4.18
N GLU A 18 -3.61 22.48 -5.32
CA GLU A 18 -3.93 23.91 -5.43
C GLU A 18 -5.20 24.30 -4.65
N TRP A 19 -6.03 23.32 -4.29
CA TRP A 19 -7.30 23.49 -3.59
C TRP A 19 -7.23 23.05 -2.12
N ASP A 20 -6.04 22.72 -1.60
CA ASP A 20 -5.87 22.34 -0.20
C ASP A 20 -6.30 23.48 0.73
N ASP A 21 -7.22 23.17 1.64
CA ASP A 21 -7.64 24.11 2.68
C ASP A 21 -6.80 23.98 3.96
N GLU A 22 -7.13 24.75 5.00
CA GLU A 22 -6.41 24.71 6.28
C GLU A 22 -6.47 23.34 6.95
N ASP A 23 -7.55 22.59 6.77
CA ASP A 23 -7.71 21.25 7.34
C ASP A 23 -6.84 20.24 6.59
N ASP A 24 -6.84 20.28 5.26
CA ASP A 24 -5.94 19.47 4.42
C ASP A 24 -4.48 19.71 4.80
N LEU A 25 -4.07 20.97 4.94
CA LEU A 25 -2.70 21.33 5.33
C LEU A 25 -2.36 20.79 6.72
N ARG A 26 -3.27 20.92 7.69
CA ARG A 26 -3.09 20.41 9.05
C ARG A 26 -2.79 18.92 9.05
N TRP A 27 -3.55 18.14 8.28
CA TRP A 27 -3.38 16.69 8.20
C TRP A 27 -2.19 16.23 7.33
N LYS A 28 -1.79 17.01 6.32
CA LYS A 28 -0.62 16.72 5.48
C LYS A 28 0.71 17.08 6.15
N ASN A 29 0.71 17.99 7.12
CA ASN A 29 1.93 18.49 7.76
C ASN A 29 2.84 17.40 8.38
N PRO A 30 2.34 16.37 9.09
CA PRO A 30 3.19 15.29 9.57
C PRO A 30 3.90 14.52 8.44
N LEU A 31 3.19 14.24 7.34
CA LEU A 31 3.80 13.62 6.15
C LEU A 31 4.84 14.54 5.52
N ASN A 32 4.56 15.84 5.43
CA ASN A 32 5.51 16.82 4.91
C ASN A 32 6.78 16.92 5.78
N ALA A 33 6.63 16.89 7.10
CA ALA A 33 7.75 16.92 8.02
C ALA A 33 8.61 15.64 7.91
N LEU A 34 7.98 14.49 7.72
CA LEU A 34 8.65 13.21 7.51
C LEU A 34 9.44 13.16 6.18
N ILE A 35 8.83 13.59 5.07
CA ILE A 35 9.50 13.58 3.76
C ILE A 35 10.72 14.51 3.74
N ASN A 36 10.61 15.67 4.40
CA ASN A 36 11.69 16.66 4.53
C ASN A 36 12.70 16.33 5.64
N ASN A 37 12.54 15.19 6.31
CA ASN A 37 13.43 14.74 7.38
C ASN A 37 13.52 15.73 8.56
N THR A 38 12.47 16.51 8.80
CA THR A 38 12.37 17.42 9.96
C THR A 38 11.68 16.76 11.16
N GLN A 39 11.05 15.61 10.94
CA GLN A 39 10.53 14.72 11.99
C GLN A 39 10.96 13.28 11.69
N THR A 40 11.23 12.53 12.75
CA THR A 40 11.43 11.08 12.70
C THR A 40 10.11 10.36 12.40
N PRO A 41 10.15 9.11 11.87
CA PRO A 41 8.96 8.29 11.68
C PRO A 41 8.07 8.19 12.92
N ARG A 42 8.69 8.00 14.09
CA ARG A 42 7.99 7.94 15.38
C ARG A 42 7.28 9.24 15.75
N GLU A 43 7.94 10.39 15.60
CA GLU A 43 7.33 11.69 15.89
C GLU A 43 6.17 12.00 14.94
N ALA A 44 6.30 11.64 13.66
CA ALA A 44 5.22 11.77 12.69
C ALA A 44 4.05 10.82 13.01
N ALA A 45 4.32 9.57 13.39
CA ALA A 45 3.31 8.61 13.82
C ALA A 45 2.53 9.11 15.05
N GLN A 46 3.23 9.60 16.06
CA GLN A 46 2.61 10.20 17.25
C GLN A 46 1.78 11.45 16.90
N SER A 47 2.28 12.29 15.99
CA SER A 47 1.55 13.48 15.53
C SER A 47 0.24 13.09 14.84
N ILE A 48 0.27 12.08 13.97
CA ILE A 48 -0.91 11.54 13.28
C ILE A 48 -1.91 10.94 14.28
N ASP A 49 -1.45 10.10 15.21
CA ASP A 49 -2.33 9.47 16.22
C ASP A 49 -2.99 10.52 17.12
N ASN A 50 -2.22 11.53 17.54
CA ASN A 50 -2.74 12.63 18.35
C ASN A 50 -3.77 13.48 17.59
N LEU A 51 -3.52 13.79 16.31
CA LEU A 51 -4.48 14.52 15.47
C LEU A 51 -5.78 13.74 15.35
N LEU A 52 -5.71 12.44 15.06
CA LEU A 52 -6.89 11.59 14.95
C LEU A 52 -7.68 11.51 16.25
N ARG A 53 -7.01 11.31 17.39
CA ARG A 53 -7.66 11.32 18.71
C ARG A 53 -8.31 12.66 19.02
N ALA A 54 -7.61 13.77 18.79
CA ALA A 54 -8.11 15.10 19.08
C ALA A 54 -9.37 15.41 18.27
N ASP A 55 -9.31 15.20 16.95
CA ASP A 55 -10.42 15.50 16.04
C ASP A 55 -11.65 14.62 16.30
N THR A 56 -11.45 13.32 16.47
CA THR A 56 -12.55 12.38 16.72
C THR A 56 -13.20 12.64 18.08
N SER A 57 -12.40 12.97 19.11
CA SER A 57 -12.92 13.36 20.43
C SER A 57 -13.66 14.69 20.39
N GLU A 58 -13.13 15.70 19.68
CA GLU A 58 -13.76 17.01 19.54
C GLU A 58 -15.12 16.90 18.81
N ARG A 59 -15.18 16.12 17.72
CA ARG A 59 -16.43 15.85 17.01
C ARG A 59 -17.44 15.14 17.89
N LEU A 60 -17.01 14.13 18.66
CA LEU A 60 -17.89 13.45 19.60
C LEU A 60 -18.41 14.41 20.68
N GLN A 61 -17.54 15.24 21.24
CA GLN A 61 -17.93 16.22 22.25
C GLN A 61 -18.99 17.19 21.71
N LYS A 62 -18.83 17.71 20.49
CA LYS A 62 -19.82 18.58 19.84
C LYS A 62 -21.18 17.89 19.69
N LEU A 63 -21.21 16.61 19.33
CA LEU A 63 -22.45 15.83 19.26
C LEU A 63 -23.10 15.69 20.64
N VAL A 64 -22.33 15.35 21.67
CA VAL A 64 -22.86 15.24 23.05
C VAL A 64 -23.43 16.57 23.53
N GLU A 65 -22.74 17.68 23.28
CA GLU A 65 -23.21 19.04 23.62
C GLU A 65 -24.47 19.43 22.85
N TYR A 66 -24.55 19.08 21.56
CA TYR A 66 -25.73 19.31 20.73
C TYR A 66 -26.95 18.55 21.26
N ALA A 67 -26.79 17.25 21.54
CA ALA A 67 -27.86 16.41 22.07
C ALA A 67 -28.39 16.94 23.41
N ASN A 68 -27.48 17.42 24.27
CA ASN A 68 -27.84 17.99 25.58
C ASN A 68 -28.53 19.36 25.46
N SER A 69 -28.12 20.20 24.51
CA SER A 69 -28.67 21.56 24.36
C SER A 69 -30.04 21.60 23.65
N HIS A 70 -30.36 20.57 22.89
CA HIS A 70 -31.63 20.45 22.15
C HIS A 70 -32.60 19.48 22.82
N ASP A 71 -32.28 18.99 24.03
CA ASP A 71 -33.07 18.00 24.77
C ASP A 71 -33.47 16.80 23.89
N MET A 72 -32.57 16.36 23.00
CA MET A 72 -32.85 15.31 22.03
C MET A 72 -33.31 14.04 22.75
N ALA A 73 -34.51 13.58 22.40
CA ALA A 73 -35.03 12.33 22.93
C ALA A 73 -34.13 11.16 22.49
N THR A 74 -34.12 10.09 23.29
CA THR A 74 -33.38 8.84 23.05
C THR A 74 -33.57 8.34 21.59
N GLU A 75 -34.81 8.30 21.10
CA GLU A 75 -35.16 7.88 19.73
C GLU A 75 -34.64 8.83 18.62
N GLU A 76 -34.43 10.11 18.94
CA GLU A 76 -33.93 11.14 18.01
C GLU A 76 -32.40 11.11 17.87
N ARG A 77 -31.67 10.42 18.75
CA ARG A 77 -30.21 10.35 18.65
C ARG A 77 -29.75 9.44 17.52
N GLU A 78 -30.42 8.30 17.34
CA GLU A 78 -30.11 7.35 16.27
C GLU A 78 -30.54 7.85 14.89
N SER A 79 -31.71 8.48 14.79
CA SER A 79 -32.36 8.83 13.51
C SER A 79 -32.47 10.33 13.22
N GLY A 80 -32.17 11.18 14.20
CA GLY A 80 -32.49 12.60 14.16
C GLY A 80 -31.51 13.47 13.39
N ASP A 81 -31.92 14.73 13.26
CA ASP A 81 -31.16 15.77 12.59
C ASP A 81 -30.12 16.38 13.54
N TRP A 82 -28.85 16.11 13.23
CA TRP A 82 -27.69 16.58 13.98
C TRP A 82 -27.21 17.97 13.54
N GLY A 83 -28.01 18.74 12.79
CA GLY A 83 -27.72 20.14 12.48
C GLY A 83 -26.40 20.33 11.76
N ASP A 84 -26.16 19.53 10.72
CA ASP A 84 -24.92 19.45 9.92
C ASP A 84 -23.66 18.99 10.69
N LEU A 85 -23.76 18.58 11.95
CA LEU A 85 -22.60 18.08 12.69
C LEU A 85 -22.09 16.75 12.10
N PRO A 86 -20.78 16.68 11.77
CA PRO A 86 -20.19 15.46 11.25
C PRO A 86 -20.06 14.41 12.37
N PRO A 87 -20.20 13.11 12.05
CA PRO A 87 -19.80 12.05 12.96
C PRO A 87 -18.28 12.13 13.24
N PRO A 88 -17.81 11.53 14.35
CA PRO A 88 -16.39 11.40 14.66
C PRO A 88 -15.58 10.82 13.48
N ASN A 89 -16.07 9.72 12.89
CA ASN A 89 -15.63 9.16 11.60
C ASN A 89 -14.11 8.91 11.50
N ALA A 90 -13.53 8.31 12.55
CA ALA A 90 -12.10 8.00 12.60
C ALA A 90 -11.63 7.18 11.38
N GLY A 91 -12.45 6.24 10.92
CA GLY A 91 -12.15 5.41 9.76
C GLY A 91 -11.89 6.22 8.49
N ALA A 92 -12.81 7.13 8.14
CA ALA A 92 -12.65 7.95 6.93
C ALA A 92 -11.47 8.93 7.02
N MET A 93 -11.18 9.45 8.23
CA MET A 93 -10.03 10.34 8.44
C MET A 93 -8.71 9.62 8.18
N ALA A 94 -8.58 8.38 8.68
CA ALA A 94 -7.41 7.55 8.42
C ALA A 94 -7.32 7.11 6.94
N GLU A 95 -8.45 6.80 6.31
CA GLU A 95 -8.49 6.52 4.86
C GLU A 95 -7.98 7.73 4.06
N GLN A 96 -8.41 8.94 4.40
CA GLN A 96 -7.96 10.17 3.73
C GLN A 96 -6.46 10.39 3.91
N LEU A 97 -5.92 10.21 5.12
CA LEU A 97 -4.48 10.25 5.35
C LEU A 97 -3.73 9.24 4.46
N LEU A 98 -4.25 8.02 4.36
CA LEU A 98 -3.62 6.98 3.55
C LEU A 98 -3.68 7.26 2.05
N ARG A 99 -4.67 8.02 1.56
CA ARG A 99 -4.68 8.48 0.16
C ARG A 99 -3.49 9.39 -0.12
N TRP A 100 -3.19 10.35 0.76
CA TRP A 100 -2.01 11.19 0.61
C TRP A 100 -0.71 10.39 0.78
N TYR A 101 -0.66 9.47 1.74
CA TYR A 101 0.47 8.57 1.93
C TYR A 101 0.77 7.75 0.66
N ALA A 102 -0.25 7.09 0.08
CA ALA A 102 -0.11 6.29 -1.13
C ALA A 102 0.43 7.11 -2.31
N ARG A 103 0.03 8.38 -2.43
CA ARG A 103 0.55 9.31 -3.43
C ARG A 103 2.03 9.60 -3.25
N VAL A 104 2.42 9.94 -2.02
CA VAL A 104 3.81 10.24 -1.64
C VAL A 104 4.73 9.03 -1.88
N CYS A 105 4.25 7.80 -1.66
CA CYS A 105 5.01 6.57 -1.91
C CYS A 105 5.51 6.42 -3.36
N THR A 106 4.92 7.12 -4.33
CA THR A 106 5.36 7.04 -5.73
C THR A 106 6.62 7.84 -6.01
N ALA A 107 6.99 8.77 -5.14
CA ALA A 107 8.12 9.66 -5.41
C ALA A 107 9.48 9.02 -5.07
N PHE A 108 9.50 8.08 -4.12
CA PHE A 108 10.73 7.56 -3.54
C PHE A 108 11.12 6.23 -4.14
N SER A 109 12.41 6.11 -4.48
CA SER A 109 12.93 4.90 -5.11
C SER A 109 13.00 3.73 -4.13
N PRO A 110 12.98 2.47 -4.64
CA PRO A 110 13.21 1.28 -3.84
C PRO A 110 14.37 1.44 -2.86
N TYR A 111 14.10 1.23 -1.57
CA TYR A 111 15.06 1.31 -0.46
C TYR A 111 15.79 2.65 -0.28
N SER A 112 15.33 3.72 -0.95
CA SER A 112 15.81 5.07 -0.66
C SER A 112 15.43 5.49 0.75
N GLU A 113 16.21 6.40 1.34
CA GLU A 113 15.98 6.90 2.70
C GLU A 113 14.54 7.43 2.88
N GLY A 114 14.00 8.13 1.88
CA GLY A 114 12.62 8.62 1.92
C GLY A 114 11.57 7.51 1.89
N GLN A 115 11.79 6.43 1.12
CA GLN A 115 10.88 5.28 1.15
C GLN A 115 10.98 4.53 2.49
N ASN A 116 12.19 4.35 3.03
CA ASN A 116 12.38 3.70 4.33
C ASN A 116 11.64 4.45 5.43
N ARG A 117 11.76 5.79 5.48
CA ARG A 117 11.00 6.62 6.43
C ARG A 117 9.48 6.44 6.32
N LEU A 118 8.94 6.27 5.10
CA LEU A 118 7.51 6.02 4.90
C LEU A 118 7.09 4.65 5.41
N ILE A 119 7.88 3.61 5.14
CA ILE A 119 7.61 2.27 5.69
C ILE A 119 7.70 2.28 7.21
N GLU A 120 8.77 2.86 7.76
CA GLU A 120 8.98 3.02 9.20
C GLU A 120 7.85 3.82 9.88
N LEU A 121 7.25 4.80 9.20
CA LEU A 121 6.09 5.53 9.72
C LEU A 121 4.93 4.59 10.04
N LEU A 122 4.61 3.67 9.12
CA LEU A 122 3.51 2.73 9.32
C LEU A 122 3.87 1.63 10.33
N GLU A 123 5.14 1.24 10.42
CA GLU A 123 5.63 0.36 11.50
C GLU A 123 5.46 1.03 12.87
N GLU A 124 5.86 2.30 13.00
CA GLU A 124 5.69 3.06 14.24
C GLU A 124 4.21 3.25 14.60
N LEU A 125 3.33 3.55 13.61
CA LEU A 125 1.88 3.57 13.84
C LEU A 125 1.35 2.20 14.30
N LYS A 126 1.85 1.10 13.71
CA LYS A 126 1.49 -0.27 14.10
C LYS A 126 1.90 -0.58 15.54
N ASP A 127 2.99 -0.01 16.02
CA ASP A 127 3.53 -0.22 17.37
C ASP A 127 2.96 0.73 18.43
N LEU A 128 2.22 1.76 18.04
CA LEU A 128 1.54 2.64 19.00
C LEU A 128 0.47 1.88 19.81
N PRO A 129 0.21 2.31 21.07
CA PRO A 129 -0.83 1.73 21.90
C PRO A 129 -2.19 1.69 21.21
N ARG A 130 -2.81 0.50 21.20
CA ARG A 130 -4.14 0.31 20.64
C ARG A 130 -5.18 1.15 21.39
N TRP A 131 -6.16 1.66 20.67
CA TRP A 131 -7.27 2.42 21.25
C TRP A 131 -8.55 2.25 20.46
N MET A 132 -9.67 2.48 21.14
CA MET A 132 -11.00 2.47 20.53
C MET A 132 -11.36 3.88 20.08
N ALA A 133 -11.44 4.07 18.77
CA ALA A 133 -11.72 5.34 18.15
C ALA A 133 -13.22 5.46 17.87
N PRO A 134 -13.88 6.55 18.30
CA PRO A 134 -15.28 6.76 17.97
C PRO A 134 -15.42 6.99 16.46
N ASP A 135 -16.39 6.33 15.85
CA ASP A 135 -16.59 6.32 14.40
C ASP A 135 -18.00 6.81 14.03
N GLY A 136 -19.00 6.35 14.78
CA GLY A 136 -20.41 6.67 14.57
C GLY A 136 -20.92 7.86 15.39
N ARG A 137 -22.17 8.25 15.11
CA ARG A 137 -22.93 9.12 16.01
C ARG A 137 -23.38 8.34 17.25
N PRO A 138 -23.64 9.01 18.39
CA PRO A 138 -24.24 8.34 19.54
C PRO A 138 -25.58 7.71 19.18
N ASP A 139 -25.80 6.47 19.63
CA ASP A 139 -27.07 5.76 19.50
C ASP A 139 -28.10 6.26 20.53
N GLU A 140 -29.23 5.55 20.62
CA GLU A 140 -30.33 5.87 21.51
C GLU A 140 -29.88 5.92 22.99
N ASP A 141 -28.98 5.03 23.38
CA ASP A 141 -28.39 4.94 24.72
C ASP A 141 -27.20 5.91 24.92
N GLY A 142 -26.80 6.63 23.87
CA GLY A 142 -25.63 7.50 23.86
C GLY A 142 -24.31 6.76 23.68
N ASN A 143 -24.33 5.47 23.33
CA ASN A 143 -23.13 4.72 22.98
C ASN A 143 -22.67 5.08 21.56
N VAL A 144 -21.37 4.98 21.32
CA VAL A 144 -20.79 5.28 20.02
C VAL A 144 -20.22 4.01 19.43
N THR A 145 -20.42 3.80 18.13
CA THR A 145 -19.69 2.74 17.43
C THR A 145 -18.21 3.09 17.43
N GLU A 146 -17.38 2.19 17.94
CA GLU A 146 -15.94 2.37 18.02
C GLU A 146 -15.19 1.36 17.15
N SER A 147 -14.08 1.80 16.57
CA SER A 147 -13.15 0.98 15.81
C SER A 147 -11.80 0.92 16.52
N GLU A 148 -11.19 -0.26 16.60
CA GLU A 148 -9.84 -0.41 17.15
C GLU A 148 -8.79 0.14 16.18
N PHE A 149 -7.90 1.00 16.66
CA PHE A 149 -6.77 1.58 15.92
C PHE A 149 -5.45 1.22 16.62
N TRP A 150 -4.36 0.87 15.94
CA TRP A 150 -4.10 0.71 14.50
C TRP A 150 -4.02 -0.78 14.11
N ARG A 151 -5.08 -1.42 13.61
CA ARG A 151 -5.09 -2.90 13.45
C ARG A 151 -4.05 -3.43 12.45
N PHE A 152 -3.73 -2.67 11.40
CA PHE A 152 -2.89 -3.01 10.23
C PHE A 152 -3.12 -4.45 9.70
N GLY A 153 -2.34 -4.87 8.71
CA GLY A 153 -2.42 -6.18 8.08
C GLY A 153 -3.73 -6.41 7.33
N ARG A 154 -4.15 -7.68 7.24
CA ARG A 154 -5.41 -8.08 6.55
C ARG A 154 -6.68 -7.76 7.34
N SER A 155 -6.56 -7.26 8.56
CA SER A 155 -7.67 -7.08 9.49
C SER A 155 -8.30 -5.68 9.45
N TRP A 156 -7.67 -4.74 8.75
CA TRP A 156 -8.19 -3.38 8.60
C TRP A 156 -8.68 -3.15 7.17
N ILE A 157 -9.91 -3.59 6.93
CA ILE A 157 -10.60 -3.43 5.64
C ILE A 157 -10.71 -1.94 5.31
N GLY A 158 -10.25 -1.55 4.12
CA GLY A 158 -10.41 -0.20 3.55
C GLY A 158 -9.11 0.58 3.39
N LEU A 159 -8.02 0.25 4.10
CA LEU A 159 -6.73 0.93 3.93
C LEU A 159 -6.13 0.67 2.55
N GLU A 160 -6.38 -0.53 2.04
CA GLU A 160 -5.97 -0.97 0.73
C GLU A 160 -6.70 -0.19 -0.40
N ASP A 161 -7.85 0.42 -0.10
CA ASP A 161 -8.63 1.20 -1.08
C ASP A 161 -7.89 2.46 -1.57
N ALA A 162 -7.12 3.10 -0.69
CA ALA A 162 -6.26 4.22 -1.06
C ALA A 162 -5.25 3.80 -2.14
N PHE A 163 -4.63 2.63 -1.97
CA PHE A 163 -3.69 2.07 -2.94
C PHE A 163 -4.39 1.61 -4.22
N ARG A 164 -5.58 1.02 -4.11
CA ARG A 164 -6.42 0.65 -5.26
C ARG A 164 -6.73 1.84 -6.15
N ARG A 165 -7.19 2.95 -5.56
CA ARG A 165 -7.54 4.16 -6.32
C ARG A 165 -6.31 4.74 -7.01
N TYR A 166 -5.21 4.87 -6.27
CA TYR A 166 -3.99 5.46 -6.81
C TYR A 166 -3.29 4.55 -7.83
N HIS A 167 -3.42 3.23 -7.72
CA HIS A 167 -2.95 2.28 -8.72
C HIS A 167 -3.51 2.59 -10.11
N VAL A 168 -4.80 2.90 -10.23
CA VAL A 168 -5.43 3.24 -11.52
C VAL A 168 -4.89 4.57 -12.07
N GLU A 169 -4.54 5.52 -11.20
CA GLU A 169 -4.02 6.84 -11.61
C GLU A 169 -2.55 6.81 -12.04
N VAL A 170 -1.74 6.00 -11.35
CA VAL A 170 -0.29 5.90 -11.55
C VAL A 170 0.07 4.91 -12.64
N LYS A 171 -0.73 3.85 -12.83
CA LYS A 171 -0.45 2.84 -13.86
C LYS A 171 -0.29 3.54 -15.22
N PRO A 172 0.87 3.41 -15.89
CA PRO A 172 1.10 4.10 -17.14
C PRO A 172 0.09 3.64 -18.19
N GLY A 173 -0.71 4.57 -18.69
CA GLY A 173 -1.48 4.37 -19.92
C GLY A 173 -0.56 4.39 -21.15
N TYR A 174 -1.16 4.51 -22.35
CA TYR A 174 -0.44 4.43 -23.63
C TYR A 174 0.63 5.52 -23.90
N TYR A 175 0.66 6.62 -23.13
CA TYR A 175 1.57 7.75 -23.35
C TYR A 175 2.07 8.34 -22.04
N ARG A 176 3.26 7.96 -21.53
CA ARG A 176 3.90 8.72 -20.45
C ARG A 176 5.44 8.72 -20.53
N ASP A 177 6.01 9.69 -19.83
CA ASP A 177 7.43 10.00 -19.74
C ASP A 177 8.17 9.13 -18.69
N ALA A 178 9.49 9.33 -18.57
CA ALA A 178 10.31 8.61 -17.60
C ALA A 178 9.86 8.82 -16.13
N ALA A 179 9.21 9.94 -15.81
CA ALA A 179 8.73 10.20 -14.45
C ALA A 179 7.59 9.27 -14.08
N ALA A 180 6.64 9.02 -14.98
CA ALA A 180 5.56 8.06 -14.75
C ALA A 180 6.07 6.63 -14.57
N HIS A 181 7.07 6.20 -15.36
CA HIS A 181 7.67 4.87 -15.19
C HIS A 181 8.32 4.70 -13.83
N ASN A 182 9.05 5.73 -13.39
CA ASN A 182 9.67 5.72 -12.06
C ASN A 182 8.60 5.71 -10.95
N ARG A 183 7.51 6.51 -11.08
CA ARG A 183 6.39 6.46 -10.12
C ARG A 183 5.77 5.09 -10.02
N TRP A 184 5.52 4.43 -11.16
CA TRP A 184 4.93 3.10 -11.19
C TRP A 184 5.81 2.04 -10.51
N ARG A 185 7.10 2.03 -10.86
CA ARG A 185 8.10 1.16 -10.21
C ARG A 185 8.16 1.40 -8.69
N ASN A 186 8.28 2.66 -8.28
CA ASN A 186 8.36 3.05 -6.86
C ASN A 186 7.11 2.64 -6.08
N PHE A 187 5.94 2.80 -6.70
CA PHE A 187 4.65 2.43 -6.11
C PHE A 187 4.53 0.91 -5.92
N GLN A 188 4.86 0.13 -6.96
CA GLN A 188 4.83 -1.34 -6.88
C GLN A 188 5.81 -1.88 -5.84
N HIS A 189 7.00 -1.29 -5.72
CA HIS A 189 7.93 -1.63 -4.64
C HIS A 189 7.38 -1.32 -3.25
N THR A 190 6.80 -0.14 -3.08
CA THR A 190 6.19 0.24 -1.79
C THR A 190 5.08 -0.74 -1.43
N MET A 191 4.18 -1.07 -2.37
CA MET A 191 3.13 -2.06 -2.15
C MET A 191 3.67 -3.45 -1.79
N ALA A 192 4.76 -3.89 -2.42
CA ALA A 192 5.42 -5.15 -2.07
C ALA A 192 5.91 -5.14 -0.62
N ARG A 193 6.60 -4.07 -0.19
CA ARG A 193 7.07 -3.90 1.20
C ARG A 193 5.95 -3.83 2.21
N LEU A 194 4.90 -3.07 1.93
CA LEU A 194 3.73 -2.97 2.81
C LEU A 194 3.03 -4.32 2.99
N THR A 195 2.94 -5.10 1.92
CA THR A 195 2.29 -6.41 1.93
C THR A 195 3.16 -7.43 2.67
N ALA A 196 4.47 -7.46 2.39
CA ALA A 196 5.41 -8.39 3.02
C ALA A 196 5.62 -8.08 4.51
N GLY A 197 5.59 -6.79 4.90
CA GLY A 197 5.70 -6.33 6.28
C GLY A 197 4.41 -6.44 7.10
N ASP A 198 3.34 -7.02 6.55
CA ASP A 198 2.03 -7.11 7.21
C ASP A 198 1.52 -5.74 7.71
N LEU A 199 1.73 -4.71 6.89
CA LEU A 199 1.27 -3.35 7.14
C LEU A 199 -0.05 -3.12 6.41
N ILE A 200 -0.04 -3.14 5.07
CA ILE A 200 -1.24 -2.97 4.24
C ILE A 200 -1.22 -4.03 3.15
N TYR A 201 -2.31 -4.79 3.02
CA TYR A 201 -2.40 -5.87 2.03
C TYR A 201 -2.69 -5.32 0.63
N CYS A 202 -1.64 -5.03 -0.12
CA CYS A 202 -1.71 -4.47 -1.47
C CYS A 202 -1.57 -5.51 -2.59
N ALA A 203 -1.51 -6.81 -2.24
CA ALA A 203 -1.32 -7.88 -3.20
C ALA A 203 -2.28 -7.85 -4.41
N PRO A 204 -3.59 -7.54 -4.28
CA PRO A 204 -4.50 -7.56 -5.43
C PRO A 204 -4.10 -6.65 -6.60
N TRP A 205 -3.24 -5.65 -6.36
CA TRP A 205 -2.79 -4.67 -7.36
C TRP A 205 -1.29 -4.78 -7.67
N ASN A 206 -0.73 -5.97 -7.48
CA ASN A 206 0.63 -6.27 -7.90
C ASN A 206 0.77 -6.26 -9.43
N ALA A 207 1.89 -5.74 -9.94
CA ALA A 207 2.19 -5.73 -11.36
C ALA A 207 2.58 -7.12 -11.93
N LEU A 208 2.77 -8.17 -11.10
CA LEU A 208 3.02 -9.52 -11.64
C LEU A 208 1.82 -10.05 -12.42
N GLN A 209 0.59 -9.60 -12.12
CA GLN A 209 -0.58 -9.93 -12.93
C GLN A 209 -0.54 -9.30 -14.32
N ASP A 210 0.12 -8.14 -14.44
CA ASP A 210 0.13 -7.34 -15.67
C ASP A 210 1.11 -7.87 -16.71
N ILE A 211 2.12 -8.66 -16.30
CA ILE A 211 3.05 -9.32 -17.23
C ILE A 211 2.50 -10.63 -17.80
N LEU A 212 1.36 -11.12 -17.30
CA LEU A 212 0.76 -12.34 -17.80
C LEU A 212 0.05 -12.08 -19.15
N PRO A 213 0.11 -13.01 -20.11
CA PRO A 213 -0.58 -12.85 -21.39
C PRO A 213 -2.08 -12.61 -21.18
N SER A 214 -2.60 -11.49 -21.69
CA SER A 214 -4.03 -11.25 -21.73
C SER A 214 -4.70 -12.22 -22.71
N SER A 215 -5.94 -12.61 -22.43
CA SER A 215 -6.78 -13.35 -23.38
C SER A 215 -7.09 -12.53 -24.64
N GLU A 216 -6.91 -11.21 -24.60
CA GLU A 216 -7.13 -10.32 -25.73
C GLU A 216 -5.80 -9.74 -26.25
N PRO A 217 -5.39 -10.06 -27.48
CA PRO A 217 -4.17 -9.49 -28.06
C PRO A 217 -4.38 -7.99 -28.34
N LYS A 218 -3.68 -7.13 -27.59
CA LYS A 218 -3.70 -5.68 -27.82
C LYS A 218 -2.60 -5.28 -28.83
N PRO A 219 -2.94 -4.56 -29.91
CA PRO A 219 -2.00 -4.25 -31.00
C PRO A 219 -0.77 -3.43 -30.58
N ASP A 220 -0.85 -2.65 -29.49
CA ASP A 220 0.24 -1.80 -28.98
C ASP A 220 0.83 -2.28 -27.63
N ALA A 221 0.66 -3.57 -27.29
CA ALA A 221 1.07 -4.15 -26.00
C ALA A 221 2.58 -4.04 -25.67
N LYS A 222 3.43 -3.79 -26.67
CA LYS A 222 4.89 -3.91 -26.54
C LYS A 222 5.51 -2.92 -25.55
N ARG A 223 5.12 -1.64 -25.60
CA ARG A 223 5.68 -0.59 -24.70
C ARG A 223 5.08 -0.62 -23.30
N SER A 224 3.80 -0.99 -23.16
CA SER A 224 3.16 -1.16 -21.85
C SER A 224 3.88 -2.24 -21.03
N LEU A 225 4.31 -3.31 -21.70
CA LEU A 225 4.86 -4.49 -21.04
C LEU A 225 6.25 -4.24 -20.42
N GLU A 226 7.08 -3.35 -20.99
CA GLU A 226 8.39 -2.99 -20.42
C GLU A 226 8.27 -2.41 -19.00
N PHE A 227 7.32 -1.49 -18.79
CA PHE A 227 7.11 -0.88 -17.49
C PHE A 227 6.50 -1.86 -16.51
N ASP A 228 5.57 -2.69 -16.97
CA ASP A 228 4.97 -3.74 -16.15
C ASP A 228 6.02 -4.79 -15.75
N ILE A 229 7.00 -5.12 -16.60
CA ILE A 229 8.13 -5.99 -16.24
C ILE A 229 8.97 -5.36 -15.12
N VAL A 230 9.35 -4.08 -15.27
CA VAL A 230 10.17 -3.39 -14.27
C VAL A 230 9.43 -3.27 -12.93
N ALA A 231 8.13 -3.03 -12.96
CA ALA A 231 7.31 -2.88 -11.77
C ALA A 231 6.96 -4.23 -11.13
N ALA A 232 6.68 -5.27 -11.93
CA ALA A 232 6.50 -6.65 -11.48
C ALA A 232 7.75 -7.19 -10.80
N ALA A 233 8.94 -6.89 -11.35
CA ALA A 233 10.20 -7.25 -10.74
C ALA A 233 10.37 -6.68 -9.33
N GLN A 234 9.68 -5.59 -8.95
CA GLN A 234 9.76 -5.06 -7.59
C GLN A 234 9.13 -5.97 -6.53
N TRP A 235 8.26 -6.90 -6.92
CA TRP A 235 7.65 -7.87 -5.98
C TRP A 235 8.54 -9.10 -5.72
N VAL A 236 9.48 -9.39 -6.62
CA VAL A 236 10.26 -10.63 -6.60
C VAL A 236 11.77 -10.41 -6.75
N GLY A 237 12.22 -9.17 -6.94
CA GLY A 237 13.64 -8.84 -7.08
C GLY A 237 14.36 -8.70 -5.74
N TRP A 238 13.62 -8.45 -4.67
CA TRP A 238 14.14 -8.18 -3.33
C TRP A 238 13.94 -9.41 -2.41
N PRO A 239 14.89 -9.71 -1.50
CA PRO A 239 14.88 -10.98 -0.76
C PRO A 239 13.62 -11.23 0.07
N ASP A 240 13.21 -10.25 0.89
CA ASP A 240 12.13 -10.43 1.86
C ASP A 240 10.77 -10.47 1.17
N GLU A 241 10.56 -9.61 0.18
CA GLU A 241 9.36 -9.54 -0.64
C GLU A 241 9.21 -10.79 -1.51
N CYS A 242 10.30 -11.26 -2.13
CA CYS A 242 10.28 -12.49 -2.92
C CYS A 242 9.96 -13.70 -2.05
N ARG A 243 10.57 -13.80 -0.86
CA ARG A 243 10.29 -14.85 0.12
C ARG A 243 8.81 -14.86 0.52
N TYR A 244 8.26 -13.67 0.82
CA TYR A 244 6.83 -13.53 1.13
C TYR A 244 5.94 -14.02 -0.03
N VAL A 245 6.18 -13.52 -1.25
CA VAL A 245 5.39 -13.90 -2.44
C VAL A 245 5.47 -15.40 -2.69
N TYR A 246 6.66 -16.00 -2.59
CA TYR A 246 6.85 -17.42 -2.74
C TYR A 246 6.06 -18.22 -1.70
N GLN A 247 6.18 -17.87 -0.41
CA GLN A 247 5.45 -18.53 0.68
C GLN A 247 3.94 -18.43 0.49
N GLU A 248 3.41 -17.27 0.10
CA GLU A 248 1.99 -17.11 -0.22
C GLU A 248 1.57 -17.97 -1.41
N CYS A 249 2.40 -18.05 -2.46
CA CYS A 249 2.15 -18.89 -3.62
C CYS A 249 2.11 -20.38 -3.27
N MET A 250 2.95 -20.84 -2.33
CA MET A 250 3.00 -22.25 -1.95
C MET A 250 1.76 -22.73 -1.18
N LYS A 251 0.95 -21.80 -0.63
CA LYS A 251 -0.28 -22.14 0.12
C LYS A 251 -1.41 -22.68 -0.76
N LYS A 252 -1.39 -22.44 -2.08
CA LYS A 252 -2.47 -22.81 -3.01
C LYS A 252 -1.93 -23.25 -4.37
N GLU A 253 -2.45 -24.35 -4.91
CA GLU A 253 -2.06 -24.84 -6.24
C GLU A 253 -2.44 -23.86 -7.36
N THR A 254 -3.69 -23.43 -7.35
CA THR A 254 -4.28 -22.53 -8.35
C THR A 254 -5.10 -21.44 -7.66
N THR A 255 -5.32 -20.32 -8.35
CA THR A 255 -6.33 -19.34 -7.95
C THR A 255 -7.70 -19.80 -8.42
N THR A 256 -8.71 -19.79 -7.56
CA THR A 256 -10.10 -19.95 -8.00
C THR A 256 -10.47 -18.82 -8.98
N HIS A 257 -11.24 -19.17 -10.02
CA HIS A 257 -11.82 -18.28 -11.04
C HIS A 257 -12.04 -16.82 -10.58
N PRO A 258 -11.89 -15.83 -11.48
CA PRO A 258 -10.95 -14.71 -11.35
C PRO A 258 -11.11 -13.90 -10.05
N HIS A 259 -10.74 -14.46 -8.89
CA HIS A 259 -10.66 -13.70 -7.65
C HIS A 259 -9.34 -12.94 -7.62
N TYR A 260 -9.31 -11.77 -8.26
CA TYR A 260 -8.14 -10.87 -8.31
C TYR A 260 -7.60 -10.49 -6.92
N TRP A 261 -8.37 -10.70 -5.86
CA TRP A 261 -7.98 -10.51 -4.45
C TRP A 261 -6.93 -11.51 -3.95
N GLU A 262 -6.78 -12.66 -4.60
CA GLU A 262 -5.85 -13.72 -4.19
C GLU A 262 -4.92 -14.10 -5.36
N PRO A 263 -3.95 -13.24 -5.72
CA PRO A 263 -3.12 -13.43 -6.90
C PRO A 263 -2.07 -14.54 -6.75
N PHE A 264 -1.74 -14.93 -5.51
CA PHE A 264 -0.64 -15.84 -5.21
C PHE A 264 -1.08 -17.31 -5.28
N SER A 265 -0.41 -18.08 -6.13
CA SER A 265 -0.55 -19.53 -6.26
C SER A 265 0.70 -20.15 -6.89
N LYS A 266 0.91 -21.46 -6.72
CA LYS A 266 2.00 -22.20 -7.37
C LYS A 266 1.95 -22.07 -8.89
N GLN A 267 0.75 -22.12 -9.47
CA GLN A 267 0.55 -21.91 -10.91
C GLN A 267 1.03 -20.51 -11.35
N ASN A 268 0.61 -19.45 -10.66
CA ASN A 268 1.01 -18.10 -11.03
C ASN A 268 2.50 -17.86 -10.84
N TRP A 269 3.10 -18.41 -9.77
CA TRP A 269 4.54 -18.38 -9.57
C TRP A 269 5.31 -18.95 -10.77
N ALA A 270 4.92 -20.14 -11.23
CA ALA A 270 5.52 -20.76 -12.42
C ALA A 270 5.31 -19.92 -13.69
N ARG A 271 4.13 -19.29 -13.85
CA ARG A 271 3.84 -18.41 -14.98
C ARG A 271 4.72 -17.16 -14.96
N TRP A 272 4.87 -16.47 -13.83
CA TRP A 272 5.72 -15.29 -13.73
C TRP A 272 7.18 -15.60 -14.04
N LYS A 273 7.73 -16.71 -13.48
CA LYS A 273 9.09 -17.18 -13.83
C LYS A 273 9.24 -17.38 -15.34
N LYS A 274 8.24 -17.99 -15.98
CA LYS A 274 8.23 -18.20 -17.43
C LYS A 274 8.23 -16.88 -18.19
N GLU A 275 7.37 -15.92 -17.82
CA GLU A 275 7.31 -14.61 -18.49
C GLU A 275 8.61 -13.83 -18.34
N PHE A 276 9.21 -13.77 -17.15
CA PHE A 276 10.54 -13.17 -16.98
C PHE A 276 11.59 -13.88 -17.85
N GLY A 277 11.56 -15.21 -17.94
CA GLY A 277 12.44 -15.97 -18.84
C GLY A 277 12.26 -15.62 -20.32
N LEU A 278 11.01 -15.45 -20.78
CA LEU A 278 10.73 -15.03 -22.16
C LEU A 278 11.26 -13.63 -22.45
N VAL A 279 11.20 -12.71 -21.48
CA VAL A 279 11.76 -11.36 -21.62
C VAL A 279 13.28 -11.40 -21.79
N VAL A 280 13.98 -12.22 -21.00
CA VAL A 280 15.45 -12.35 -21.05
C VAL A 280 15.93 -12.78 -22.44
N GLU A 281 15.24 -13.72 -23.08
CA GLU A 281 15.62 -14.29 -24.39
C GLU A 281 15.13 -13.46 -25.59
N SER A 282 14.23 -12.51 -25.36
CA SER A 282 13.52 -11.83 -26.45
C SER A 282 14.32 -10.66 -27.03
N GLU A 283 14.52 -10.64 -28.34
CA GLU A 283 15.13 -9.51 -29.05
C GLU A 283 14.27 -8.23 -29.01
N LEU A 284 13.02 -8.34 -28.53
CA LEU A 284 12.07 -7.24 -28.53
C LEU A 284 12.32 -6.18 -27.46
N TYR A 285 13.04 -6.53 -26.40
CA TYR A 285 13.30 -5.68 -25.24
C TYR A 285 14.73 -5.15 -25.22
N ASP A 286 14.90 -3.96 -24.64
CA ASP A 286 16.22 -3.38 -24.39
C ASP A 286 17.01 -4.12 -23.30
N ASP A 287 18.31 -3.83 -23.22
CA ASP A 287 19.21 -4.50 -22.28
C ASP A 287 18.86 -4.20 -20.82
N GLN A 288 18.28 -3.04 -20.53
CA GLN A 288 17.90 -2.66 -19.17
C GLN A 288 16.74 -3.53 -18.68
N THR A 289 15.68 -3.64 -19.47
CA THR A 289 14.51 -4.49 -19.18
C THR A 289 14.92 -5.94 -19.04
N LYS A 290 15.78 -6.43 -19.95
CA LYS A 290 16.34 -7.79 -19.86
C LYS A 290 17.14 -8.02 -18.59
N ASN A 291 17.96 -7.07 -18.17
CA ASN A 291 18.74 -7.18 -16.95
C ASN A 291 17.85 -7.24 -15.71
N VAL A 292 16.81 -6.42 -15.65
CA VAL A 292 15.81 -6.46 -14.55
C VAL A 292 15.09 -7.80 -14.52
N ALA A 293 14.62 -8.29 -15.67
CA ALA A 293 13.95 -9.61 -15.76
C ALA A 293 14.87 -10.76 -15.35
N ARG A 294 16.16 -10.70 -15.73
CA ARG A 294 17.16 -11.70 -15.33
C ARG A 294 17.37 -11.71 -13.82
N GLN A 295 17.53 -10.54 -13.20
CA GLN A 295 17.70 -10.41 -11.75
C GLN A 295 16.48 -10.93 -10.99
N ALA A 296 15.26 -10.61 -11.46
CA ALA A 296 14.03 -11.15 -10.89
C ALA A 296 13.98 -12.68 -11.00
N LEU A 297 14.28 -13.24 -12.18
CA LEU A 297 14.28 -14.69 -12.40
C LEU A 297 15.33 -15.42 -11.53
N GLU A 298 16.53 -14.87 -11.41
CA GLU A 298 17.58 -15.41 -10.53
C GLU A 298 17.14 -15.37 -9.07
N ARG A 299 16.57 -14.24 -8.60
CA ARG A 299 16.06 -14.14 -7.23
C ARG A 299 14.97 -15.17 -6.95
N MET A 300 14.02 -15.34 -7.85
CA MET A 300 12.95 -16.33 -7.73
C MET A 300 13.51 -17.76 -7.61
N LYS A 301 14.52 -18.12 -8.41
CA LYS A 301 15.18 -19.44 -8.33
C LYS A 301 15.91 -19.63 -7.00
N ASN A 302 16.69 -18.63 -6.57
CA ASN A 302 17.40 -18.69 -5.31
C ASN A 302 16.44 -18.84 -4.11
N THR A 303 15.28 -18.16 -4.14
CA THR A 303 14.25 -18.30 -3.10
C THR A 303 13.65 -19.71 -3.04
N GLU A 304 13.50 -20.40 -4.18
CA GLU A 304 13.06 -21.81 -4.19
C GLU A 304 14.10 -22.71 -3.53
N GLU A 305 15.37 -22.54 -3.91
CA GLU A 305 16.49 -23.32 -3.35
C GLU A 305 16.63 -23.09 -1.83
N GLU A 306 16.58 -21.84 -1.37
CA GLU A 306 16.62 -21.47 0.05
C GLU A 306 15.48 -22.15 0.83
N PHE A 307 14.26 -22.18 0.28
CA PHE A 307 13.10 -22.77 0.97
C PHE A 307 13.18 -24.31 1.02
N ASP A 308 13.60 -24.95 -0.06
CA ASP A 308 13.78 -26.41 -0.11
C ASP A 308 14.87 -26.85 0.89
N GLU A 309 15.95 -26.08 1.03
CA GLU A 309 16.97 -26.30 2.06
C GLU A 309 16.40 -26.17 3.48
N GLU A 310 15.67 -25.09 3.78
CA GLU A 310 15.03 -24.88 5.09
C GLU A 310 14.07 -26.05 5.46
N CYS A 311 13.26 -26.52 4.52
CA CYS A 311 12.37 -27.68 4.73
C CYS A 311 13.13 -28.99 4.96
N SER A 312 14.25 -29.20 4.27
CA SER A 312 15.07 -30.41 4.39
C SER A 312 15.82 -30.52 5.73
N VAL A 313 16.22 -29.38 6.31
CA VAL A 313 16.90 -29.33 7.63
C VAL A 313 15.90 -29.51 8.78
N GLY A 314 14.71 -28.93 8.67
CA GLY A 314 13.64 -29.12 9.66
C GLY A 314 13.17 -30.57 9.78
N SER A 315 13.19 -31.33 8.68
CA SER A 315 12.75 -32.73 8.63
C SER A 315 13.75 -33.73 9.24
N ASN A 316 15.00 -33.32 9.49
CA ASN A 316 16.06 -34.16 10.08
C ASN A 316 16.26 -33.91 11.58
N SER A 317 15.43 -33.06 12.20
CA SER A 317 15.55 -32.64 13.60
C SER A 317 14.43 -33.15 14.52
N ASP A 318 13.51 -33.96 13.99
CA ASP A 318 12.43 -34.67 14.72
C ASP A 318 12.72 -36.18 14.82
#